data_AF-A0A835RVH5-F1
#
_entry.id   AF-A0A835RVH5-F1
#
_cell.length_a   1.000
_cell.length_b   1.000
_cell.length_c   1.000
_cell.angle_alpha   90.00
_cell.angle_beta   90.00
_cell.angle_gamma   90.00
#
_symmetry.space_group_name_H-M   'P 1'
#
loop_
_entity.id
_entity.type
_entity.pdbx_description
1 polymer ?
#
loop_
_entity_poly.entity_id
_entity_poly.type
_entity_poly.pdbx_seq_one_letter_code
_entity_poly.pdbx_strand_id
1 'polypeptide(L)'
;MEMESGSSLGSSEASKLSIPLLSRRPRAFHRFTQQNLPACKPVLTPTFVITLFVVMGSAFVPVGIICLRASESVEELVVRYDTDCIPEDYRGNKIAYIKDELISKKCTLQMKVRNHMKAPIYVYYELDNFYQNHRRYVKSRSDKQLIYGTRQKDISSCKPVESRNGLPVVPCGLIAWSLFNDTFTFEVKGGNLNLNRKNISWKSDRAHKFGADVYPFNFKNDSLIGGGTLDPSIPLWWEEKACSNDFKLAWWQK
;
A
#
# COMPACT_ATOMS: atom_id res chain seq x y z
N MET A 1 18.28 -83.79 -44.36
CA MET A 1 19.00 -83.53 -45.62
C MET A 1 19.56 -82.13 -45.50
N GLU A 2 20.85 -82.03 -45.20
CA GLU A 2 21.62 -80.82 -45.49
C GLU A 2 21.92 -80.81 -46.99
N MET A 3 21.85 -79.63 -47.63
CA MET A 3 22.84 -79.23 -48.63
C MET A 3 22.73 -77.73 -48.88
N GLU A 4 23.89 -77.10 -48.82
CA GLU A 4 24.20 -75.68 -48.96
C GLU A 4 24.18 -75.16 -50.40
N SER A 5 24.51 -73.86 -50.50
CA SER A 5 25.13 -73.14 -51.63
C SER A 5 24.15 -72.61 -52.67
N GLY A 6 24.23 -71.36 -53.13
CA GLY A 6 25.24 -70.33 -52.96
C GLY A 6 25.34 -69.52 -54.25
N SER A 7 25.35 -68.18 -54.13
CA SER A 7 25.79 -67.20 -55.16
C SER A 7 24.90 -67.10 -56.42
N SER A 8 24.80 -66.00 -57.18
CA SER A 8 25.61 -64.78 -57.30
C SER A 8 24.88 -63.74 -58.18
N LEU A 9 25.30 -62.48 -58.00
CA LEU A 9 25.47 -61.44 -59.02
C LEU A 9 24.27 -60.73 -59.67
N GLY A 10 24.25 -59.42 -59.48
CA GLY A 10 23.53 -58.43 -60.27
C GLY A 10 24.01 -57.03 -59.94
N SER A 11 25.17 -56.66 -60.51
CA SER A 11 25.83 -55.36 -60.42
C SER A 11 25.05 -54.24 -61.11
N SER A 12 24.94 -53.07 -60.48
CA SER A 12 24.89 -51.79 -61.21
C SER A 12 25.27 -50.61 -60.29
N GLU A 13 26.47 -50.12 -60.55
CA GLU A 13 26.92 -48.72 -60.50
C GLU A 13 26.64 -47.83 -59.29
N ALA A 14 27.77 -47.49 -58.65
CA ALA A 14 27.94 -46.38 -57.75
C ALA A 14 27.67 -45.04 -58.45
N SER A 15 26.62 -44.33 -58.04
CA SER A 15 26.61 -42.88 -58.06
C SER A 15 27.11 -42.38 -56.71
N LYS A 16 28.38 -41.97 -56.66
CA LYS A 16 28.92 -41.17 -55.54
C LYS A 16 28.25 -39.80 -55.57
N LEU A 17 27.08 -39.68 -54.96
CA LEU A 17 26.51 -38.39 -54.64
C LEU A 17 27.13 -37.93 -53.32
N SER A 18 28.26 -37.22 -53.41
CA SER A 18 28.83 -36.51 -52.27
C SER A 18 27.87 -35.41 -51.86
N ILE A 19 26.97 -35.71 -50.93
CA ILE A 19 26.21 -34.68 -50.21
C ILE A 19 27.24 -33.82 -49.49
N PRO A 20 27.38 -32.51 -49.79
CA PRO A 20 28.23 -31.66 -49.00
C PRO A 20 27.62 -31.61 -47.60
N LEU A 21 28.33 -32.13 -46.60
CA LEU A 21 28.00 -31.92 -45.18
C LEU A 21 28.12 -30.42 -44.88
N LEU A 22 27.12 -29.64 -45.28
CA LEU A 22 26.90 -28.27 -44.85
C LEU A 22 26.31 -28.29 -43.43
N SER A 23 27.04 -28.87 -42.50
CA SER A 23 26.77 -28.74 -41.08
C SER A 23 27.93 -28.03 -40.40
N ARG A 24 28.19 -26.79 -40.85
CA ARG A 24 28.96 -25.87 -40.03
C ARG A 24 28.01 -25.31 -38.97
N ARG A 25 27.71 -26.12 -37.94
CA ARG A 25 26.95 -25.65 -36.76
C ARG A 25 27.58 -24.31 -36.33
N PRO A 26 26.76 -23.26 -36.13
CA PRO A 26 27.30 -21.94 -35.85
C PRO A 26 28.23 -22.02 -34.65
N ARG A 27 29.43 -21.43 -34.74
CA ARG A 27 30.45 -21.51 -33.66
C ARG A 27 29.90 -21.06 -32.31
N ALA A 28 28.91 -20.17 -32.33
CA ALA A 28 28.16 -19.75 -31.14
C ALA A 28 27.38 -20.91 -30.51
N PHE A 29 26.67 -21.71 -31.31
CA PHE A 29 25.99 -22.91 -30.84
C PHE A 29 26.98 -23.93 -30.30
N HIS A 30 28.14 -24.13 -30.96
CA HIS A 30 29.20 -24.99 -30.45
C HIS A 30 29.78 -24.50 -29.10
N ARG A 31 30.10 -23.20 -28.98
CA ARG A 31 30.59 -22.61 -27.72
C ARG A 31 29.54 -22.67 -26.60
N PHE A 32 28.26 -22.52 -26.93
CA PHE A 32 27.15 -22.66 -25.99
C PHE A 32 26.97 -24.12 -25.55
N THR A 33 26.89 -25.08 -26.49
CA THR A 33 26.74 -26.51 -26.17
C THR A 33 27.94 -27.09 -25.44
N GLN A 34 29.15 -26.60 -25.74
CA GLN A 34 30.39 -26.98 -25.05
C GLN A 34 30.65 -26.14 -23.78
N GLN A 35 29.73 -25.24 -23.43
CA GLN A 35 29.84 -24.36 -22.25
C GLN A 35 31.15 -23.55 -22.17
N ASN A 36 31.71 -23.21 -23.34
CA ASN A 36 32.96 -22.46 -23.51
C ASN A 36 32.69 -21.00 -23.93
N LEU A 37 31.68 -20.38 -23.32
CA LEU A 37 31.43 -18.95 -23.46
C LEU A 37 32.41 -18.14 -22.58
N PRO A 38 32.84 -16.94 -23.02
CA PRO A 38 33.65 -16.08 -22.19
C PRO A 38 32.84 -15.69 -20.96
N ALA A 39 33.31 -16.10 -19.79
CA ALA A 39 32.69 -15.80 -18.51
C ALA A 39 33.73 -15.16 -17.61
N CYS A 40 33.36 -14.05 -16.96
CA CYS A 40 34.11 -13.56 -15.82
C CYS A 40 33.76 -14.46 -14.62
N LYS A 41 34.76 -15.16 -14.07
CA LYS A 41 34.61 -16.01 -12.89
C LYS A 41 35.30 -15.32 -11.72
N PRO A 42 34.63 -14.40 -11.02
CA PRO A 42 35.25 -13.70 -9.90
C PRO A 42 35.56 -14.71 -8.79
N VAL A 43 36.84 -14.89 -8.47
CA VAL A 43 37.26 -15.68 -7.32
C VAL A 43 37.27 -14.75 -6.11
N LEU A 44 36.40 -15.02 -5.14
CA LEU A 44 36.30 -14.26 -3.89
C LEU A 44 37.50 -14.59 -3.00
N THR A 45 38.61 -13.86 -3.18
CA THR A 45 39.77 -13.96 -2.30
C THR A 45 39.52 -13.19 -1.00
N PRO A 46 40.07 -13.63 0.14
CA PRO A 46 39.88 -12.93 1.42
C PRO A 46 40.25 -11.45 1.35
N THR A 47 41.36 -11.10 0.68
CA THR A 47 41.80 -9.71 0.50
C THR A 47 40.78 -8.87 -0.27
N PHE A 48 40.25 -9.37 -1.38
CA PHE A 48 39.24 -8.65 -2.17
C PHE A 48 37.98 -8.39 -1.36
N VAL A 49 37.52 -9.40 -0.61
CA VAL A 49 36.33 -9.30 0.23
C VAL A 49 36.53 -8.31 1.37
N ILE A 50 37.69 -8.33 2.04
CA ILE A 50 38.01 -7.36 3.11
C ILE A 50 38.03 -5.93 2.55
N THR A 51 38.70 -5.70 1.42
CA THR A 51 38.73 -4.37 0.79
C THR A 51 37.33 -3.89 0.43
N LEU A 52 36.50 -4.75 -0.16
CA LEU A 52 35.12 -4.43 -0.51
C LEU A 52 34.31 -4.00 0.72
N PHE A 53 34.41 -4.75 1.83
CA PHE A 53 33.70 -4.42 3.07
C PHE A 53 34.21 -3.11 3.70
N VAL A 54 35.52 -2.85 3.66
CA VAL A 54 36.08 -1.59 4.17
C VAL A 54 35.58 -0.40 3.35
N VAL A 55 35.55 -0.52 2.02
CA VAL A 55 35.03 0.54 1.14
C VAL A 55 33.53 0.77 1.41
N MET A 56 32.74 -0.30 1.48
CA MET A 56 31.31 -0.21 1.77
C MET A 56 31.04 0.39 3.15
N GLY A 57 31.77 -0.04 4.18
CA GLY A 57 31.68 0.53 5.53
C GLY A 57 32.05 2.01 5.56
N SER A 58 33.15 2.40 4.89
CA SER A 58 33.56 3.79 4.80
C SER A 58 32.53 4.70 4.13
N ALA A 59 31.73 4.15 3.20
CA ALA A 59 30.63 4.88 2.55
C ALA A 59 29.35 4.90 3.41
N PHE A 60 29.00 3.80 4.07
CA PHE A 60 27.76 3.70 4.83
C PHE A 60 27.83 4.31 6.23
N VAL A 61 29.00 4.36 6.87
CA VAL A 61 29.17 5.04 8.17
C VAL A 61 28.78 6.53 8.11
N PRO A 62 29.32 7.37 7.20
CA PRO A 62 28.94 8.78 7.15
C PRO A 62 27.47 8.96 6.75
N VAL A 63 26.94 8.14 5.83
CA VAL A 63 25.52 8.16 5.48
C VAL A 63 24.65 7.83 6.69
N GLY A 64 25.00 6.80 7.45
CA GLY A 64 24.32 6.42 8.69
C GLY A 64 24.33 7.52 9.74
N ILE A 65 25.47 8.21 9.93
CA ILE A 65 25.57 9.35 10.86
C ILE A 65 24.64 10.49 10.41
N ILE A 66 24.65 10.85 9.12
CA ILE A 66 23.77 11.90 8.59
C ILE A 66 22.30 11.53 8.78
N CYS A 67 21.91 10.29 8.45
CA CYS A 67 20.54 9.81 8.62
C CYS A 67 20.11 9.80 10.09
N LEU A 68 20.99 9.37 11.01
CA LEU A 68 20.70 9.34 12.44
C LEU A 68 20.47 10.76 12.98
N ARG A 69 21.36 11.69 12.64
CA ARG A 69 21.21 13.11 13.04
C ARG A 69 19.94 13.73 12.47
N ALA A 70 19.61 13.44 11.22
CA ALA A 70 18.37 13.89 10.62
C ALA A 70 17.14 13.31 11.36
N SER A 71 17.18 12.03 11.73
CA SER A 71 16.10 11.36 12.48
C SER A 71 15.93 11.92 13.90
N GLU A 72 17.02 12.15 14.62
CA GLU A 72 16.99 12.70 15.99
C GLU A 72 16.54 14.16 16.03
N SER A 73 16.64 14.90 14.93
CA SER A 73 16.19 16.29 14.84
C SER A 73 14.67 16.46 14.75
N VAL A 74 13.93 15.36 14.56
CA VAL A 74 12.47 15.37 14.46
C VAL A 74 11.88 15.34 15.86
N GLU A 75 11.14 16.40 16.21
CA GLU A 75 10.43 16.51 17.47
C GLU A 75 9.00 15.99 17.31
N GLU A 76 8.64 14.95 18.07
CA GLU A 76 7.32 14.32 18.02
C GLU A 76 6.60 14.46 19.37
N LEU A 77 5.29 14.69 19.33
CA LEU A 77 4.42 14.72 20.50
C LEU A 77 3.27 13.74 20.30
N VAL A 78 3.26 12.68 21.10
CA VAL A 78 2.24 11.64 21.07
C VAL A 78 1.37 11.77 22.31
N VAL A 79 0.06 11.88 22.11
CA VAL A 79 -0.93 11.97 23.19
C VAL A 79 -2.01 10.92 22.94
N ARG A 80 -2.18 10.03 23.90
CA ARG A 80 -3.26 9.04 23.89
C ARG A 80 -4.52 9.65 24.50
N TYR A 81 -5.64 9.50 23.81
CA TYR A 81 -6.93 10.06 24.25
C TYR A 81 -8.01 8.99 24.45
N ASP A 82 -7.69 7.72 24.24
CA ASP A 82 -8.64 6.60 24.29
C ASP A 82 -9.10 6.21 25.71
N THR A 83 -8.35 6.62 26.74
CA THR A 83 -8.70 6.45 28.16
C THR A 83 -9.12 7.75 28.82
N ASP A 84 -8.46 8.84 28.45
CA ASP A 84 -8.57 10.13 29.12
C ASP A 84 -9.86 10.86 28.74
N CYS A 85 -10.38 10.59 27.53
CA CYS A 85 -11.64 11.14 27.04
C CYS A 85 -12.87 10.30 27.41
N ILE A 86 -12.68 9.12 28.01
CA ILE A 86 -13.78 8.26 28.42
C ILE A 86 -13.99 8.39 29.93
N PRO A 87 -15.20 8.72 30.40
CA PRO A 87 -15.50 8.79 31.83
C PRO A 87 -15.21 7.45 32.53
N GLU A 88 -14.79 7.50 33.80
CA GLU A 88 -14.41 6.33 34.60
C GLU A 88 -15.47 5.21 34.54
N ASP A 89 -16.75 5.58 34.66
CA ASP A 89 -17.89 4.66 34.66
C ASP A 89 -18.02 3.83 33.36
N TYR A 90 -17.51 4.37 32.25
CA TYR A 90 -17.59 3.74 30.92
C TYR A 90 -16.29 3.10 30.46
N ARG A 91 -15.21 3.14 31.25
CA ARG A 91 -13.93 2.52 30.86
C ARG A 91 -14.02 1.00 30.68
N GLY A 92 -14.89 0.35 31.46
CA GLY A 92 -15.18 -1.09 31.34
C GLY A 92 -16.04 -1.45 30.11
N ASN A 93 -16.80 -0.48 29.56
CA ASN A 93 -17.64 -0.69 28.38
C ASN A 93 -17.63 0.55 27.46
N LYS A 94 -16.51 0.74 26.76
CA LYS A 94 -16.30 1.86 25.84
C LYS A 94 -17.37 1.92 24.73
N ILE A 95 -17.92 0.77 24.33
CA ILE A 95 -18.92 0.68 23.25
C ILE A 95 -20.24 1.34 23.68
N ALA A 96 -20.65 1.18 24.94
CA ALA A 96 -21.85 1.83 25.47
C ALA A 96 -21.72 3.37 25.40
N TYR A 97 -20.56 3.90 25.79
CA TYR A 97 -20.28 5.34 25.71
C TYR A 97 -20.31 5.88 24.27
N ILE A 98 -19.72 5.14 23.32
CA ILE A 98 -19.69 5.57 21.92
C ILE A 98 -21.09 5.58 21.30
N LYS A 99 -21.93 4.60 21.65
CA LYS A 99 -23.28 4.44 21.09
C LYS A 99 -24.32 5.37 21.70
N ASP A 100 -24.15 5.80 22.93
CA ASP A 100 -25.11 6.66 23.61
C ASP A 100 -25.04 8.08 23.05
N GLU A 101 -26.03 8.52 22.28
CA GLU A 101 -26.08 9.85 21.67
C GLU A 101 -26.27 11.00 22.68
N LEU A 102 -26.78 10.73 23.88
CA LEU A 102 -27.13 11.76 24.88
C LEU A 102 -25.89 12.34 25.57
N ILE A 103 -24.81 11.56 25.65
CA ILE A 103 -23.58 11.97 26.33
C ILE A 103 -22.76 12.89 25.41
N SER A 104 -22.13 13.95 25.92
CA SER A 104 -21.20 14.74 25.11
C SER A 104 -19.87 14.00 24.94
N LYS A 105 -19.36 13.92 23.70
CA LYS A 105 -18.07 13.28 23.37
C LYS A 105 -16.94 14.30 23.21
N LYS A 106 -17.20 15.55 23.59
CA LYS A 106 -16.18 16.60 23.56
C LYS A 106 -15.20 16.35 24.70
N CYS A 107 -13.93 16.30 24.36
CA CYS A 107 -12.84 16.08 25.28
C CYS A 107 -11.74 17.11 25.05
N THR A 108 -11.22 17.68 26.13
CA THR A 108 -10.12 18.64 26.10
C THR A 108 -8.94 18.05 26.83
N LEU A 109 -7.82 17.92 26.14
CA LEU A 109 -6.57 17.42 26.70
C LEU A 109 -5.53 18.53 26.72
N GLN A 110 -4.84 18.67 27.85
CA GLN A 110 -3.72 19.60 27.96
C GLN A 110 -2.42 18.84 27.70
N MET A 111 -1.63 19.32 26.75
CA MET A 111 -0.35 18.73 26.40
C MET A 111 0.76 19.78 26.49
N LYS A 112 1.93 19.37 27.00
CA LYS A 112 3.09 20.25 27.16
C LYS A 112 4.12 19.93 26.09
N VAL A 113 4.30 20.87 25.16
CA VAL A 113 5.38 20.84 24.16
C VAL A 113 6.69 21.19 24.87
N ARG A 114 7.63 20.24 24.94
CA ARG A 114 8.91 20.42 25.67
C ARG A 114 9.95 21.18 24.85
N ASN A 115 10.06 20.84 23.56
CA ASN A 115 11.04 21.39 22.63
C ASN A 115 10.34 22.22 21.55
N HIS A 116 11.06 23.16 20.95
CA HIS A 116 10.51 23.97 19.86
C HIS A 116 10.36 23.14 18.59
N MET A 117 9.13 22.99 18.10
CA MET A 117 8.84 22.33 16.82
C MET A 117 8.99 23.33 15.67
N LYS A 118 9.95 23.08 14.78
CA LYS A 118 10.16 23.88 13.57
C LYS A 118 9.08 23.55 12.53
N ALA A 119 8.51 24.58 11.90
CA ALA A 119 7.54 24.40 10.82
C ALA A 119 8.15 23.70 9.58
N PRO A 120 7.38 22.91 8.80
CA PRO A 120 5.94 22.63 8.93
C PRO A 120 5.63 21.56 9.99
N ILE A 121 4.54 21.76 10.74
CA ILE A 121 4.05 20.81 11.74
C ILE A 121 2.93 19.98 11.11
N TYR A 122 3.03 18.67 11.22
CA TYR A 122 2.02 17.73 10.74
C TYR A 122 1.29 17.10 11.93
N VAL A 123 -0.02 16.91 11.78
CA VAL A 123 -0.85 16.24 12.79
C VAL A 123 -1.25 14.89 12.23
N TYR A 124 -0.91 13.85 12.97
CA TYR A 124 -1.29 12.47 12.67
C TYR A 124 -2.19 11.95 13.78
N TYR A 125 -3.01 10.97 13.43
CA TYR A 125 -3.73 10.16 14.41
C TYR A 125 -3.30 8.71 14.22
N GLU A 126 -3.24 7.99 15.33
CA GLU A 126 -2.84 6.60 15.38
C GLU A 126 -4.02 5.76 15.84
N LEU A 127 -4.26 4.66 15.13
CA LEU A 127 -5.29 3.69 15.48
C LEU A 127 -4.61 2.37 15.81
N ASP A 128 -4.71 1.95 17.06
CA ASP A 128 -4.24 0.64 17.49
C ASP A 128 -5.34 -0.42 17.34
N ASN A 129 -4.96 -1.67 17.16
CA ASN A 129 -5.85 -2.83 16.98
C ASN A 129 -6.85 -2.69 15.81
N PHE A 130 -6.50 -1.95 14.76
CA PHE A 130 -7.32 -1.76 13.56
C PHE A 130 -6.69 -2.42 12.31
N TYR A 131 -7.18 -3.60 11.95
CA TYR A 131 -6.58 -4.46 10.91
C TYR A 131 -7.00 -4.09 9.47
N GLN A 132 -6.44 -2.99 8.94
CA GLN A 132 -6.70 -2.57 7.56
C GLN A 132 -6.15 -3.53 6.50
N ASN A 133 -5.13 -4.32 6.82
CA ASN A 133 -4.55 -5.32 5.91
C ASN A 133 -5.41 -6.57 5.71
N HIS A 134 -6.50 -6.73 6.46
CA HIS A 134 -7.34 -7.91 6.33
C HIS A 134 -7.87 -8.03 4.88
N ARG A 135 -7.64 -9.18 4.22
CA ARG A 135 -7.92 -9.37 2.79
C ARG A 135 -9.35 -8.96 2.39
N ARG A 136 -10.35 -9.24 3.22
CA ARG A 136 -11.75 -8.84 2.96
C ARG A 136 -11.96 -7.33 3.06
N TYR A 137 -11.25 -6.67 3.99
CA TYR A 137 -11.32 -5.22 4.17
C TYR A 137 -10.70 -4.50 2.97
N VAL A 138 -9.47 -4.88 2.59
CA VAL A 138 -8.76 -4.31 1.43
C VAL A 138 -9.54 -4.48 0.12
N LYS A 139 -10.18 -5.65 -0.07
CA LYS A 139 -10.98 -5.93 -1.28
C LYS A 139 -12.33 -5.23 -1.30
N SER A 140 -12.85 -4.80 -0.14
CA SER A 140 -14.17 -4.20 -0.02
C SER A 140 -14.15 -2.72 -0.42
N ARG A 141 -13.93 -2.48 -1.70
CA ARG A 141 -14.03 -1.18 -2.40
C ARG A 141 -14.18 -1.38 -3.90
N SER A 142 -14.60 -0.35 -4.63
CA SER A 142 -14.64 -0.36 -6.10
C SER A 142 -13.90 0.86 -6.66
N ASP A 143 -12.68 0.65 -7.16
CA ASP A 143 -11.84 1.73 -7.70
C ASP A 143 -12.52 2.42 -8.90
N LYS A 144 -13.25 1.66 -9.73
CA LYS A 144 -14.06 2.23 -10.83
C LYS A 144 -15.18 3.12 -10.32
N GLN A 145 -15.81 2.79 -9.19
CA GLN A 145 -16.85 3.61 -8.60
C GLN A 145 -16.28 4.92 -8.03
N LEU A 146 -15.06 4.90 -7.48
CA LEU A 146 -14.40 6.11 -7.00
C LEU A 146 -14.10 7.12 -8.12
N ILE A 147 -13.94 6.63 -9.36
CA ILE A 147 -13.68 7.45 -10.55
C ILE A 147 -14.96 7.86 -11.26
N TYR A 148 -15.90 6.93 -11.46
CA TYR A 148 -17.10 7.12 -12.30
C TYR A 148 -18.41 7.27 -11.51
N GLY A 149 -18.37 7.17 -10.18
CA GLY A 149 -19.53 7.30 -9.30
C GLY A 149 -20.62 6.28 -9.58
N THR A 150 -21.86 6.77 -9.66
CA THR A 150 -23.08 5.96 -9.89
C THR A 150 -23.16 5.35 -11.29
N ARG A 151 -22.31 5.76 -12.24
CA ARG A 151 -22.25 5.17 -13.58
C ARG A 151 -21.73 3.73 -13.54
N GLN A 152 -20.96 3.37 -12.52
CA GLN A 152 -20.41 2.04 -12.33
C GLN A 152 -21.46 1.10 -11.71
N LYS A 153 -21.84 0.06 -12.46
CA LYS A 153 -22.85 -0.94 -12.03
C LYS A 153 -22.24 -2.17 -11.35
N ASP A 154 -21.02 -2.54 -11.69
CA ASP A 154 -20.33 -3.66 -11.03
C ASP A 154 -19.68 -3.17 -9.74
N ILE A 155 -20.37 -3.45 -8.63
CA ILE A 155 -20.00 -3.13 -7.25
C ILE A 155 -19.86 -4.40 -6.38
N SER A 156 -19.74 -5.56 -7.02
CA SER A 156 -19.68 -6.87 -6.34
C SER A 156 -18.50 -7.01 -5.38
N SER A 157 -17.42 -6.26 -5.62
CA SER A 157 -16.24 -6.20 -4.74
C SER A 157 -16.54 -5.50 -3.41
N CYS A 158 -17.54 -4.63 -3.35
CA CYS A 158 -17.87 -3.82 -2.17
C CYS A 158 -18.63 -4.55 -1.06
N LYS A 159 -18.88 -5.85 -1.20
CA LYS A 159 -19.56 -6.63 -0.16
C LYS A 159 -18.83 -6.51 1.19
N PRO A 160 -19.56 -6.42 2.31
CA PRO A 160 -21.02 -6.49 2.43
C PRO A 160 -21.76 -5.14 2.21
N VAL A 161 -21.05 -4.03 2.04
CA VAL A 161 -21.63 -2.68 1.97
C VAL A 161 -21.67 -2.18 0.52
N GLU A 162 -22.44 -2.85 -0.33
CA GLU A 162 -22.56 -2.50 -1.77
C GLU A 162 -23.79 -1.63 -2.06
N SER A 163 -24.95 -1.98 -1.49
CA SER A 163 -26.22 -1.32 -1.73
C SER A 163 -27.04 -1.27 -0.46
N ARG A 164 -27.90 -0.25 -0.34
CA ARG A 164 -28.87 -0.11 0.74
C ARG A 164 -30.23 0.19 0.13
N ASN A 165 -31.27 -0.52 0.55
CA ASN A 165 -32.65 -0.36 0.07
C ASN A 165 -32.78 -0.46 -1.47
N GLY A 166 -31.99 -1.34 -2.09
CA GLY A 166 -31.97 -1.51 -3.56
C GLY A 166 -31.23 -0.41 -4.33
N LEU A 167 -30.69 0.61 -3.66
CA LEU A 167 -29.91 1.68 -4.26
C LEU A 167 -28.40 1.49 -3.96
N PRO A 168 -27.50 1.78 -4.91
CA PRO A 168 -26.06 1.67 -4.69
C PRO A 168 -25.60 2.65 -3.61
N VAL A 169 -24.62 2.26 -2.82
CA VAL A 169 -23.92 3.16 -1.88
C VAL A 169 -22.70 3.73 -2.58
N VAL A 170 -22.48 5.04 -2.49
CA VAL A 170 -21.30 5.72 -3.03
C VAL A 170 -20.67 6.55 -1.92
N PRO A 171 -19.37 6.36 -1.62
CA PRO A 171 -18.51 5.25 -2.02
C PRO A 171 -18.91 3.94 -1.30
N CYS A 172 -18.85 2.81 -2.01
CA CYS A 172 -19.18 1.49 -1.44
C CYS A 172 -17.98 0.83 -0.75
N GLY A 173 -18.29 -0.09 0.16
CA GLY A 173 -17.32 -0.97 0.80
C GLY A 173 -16.92 -0.61 2.23
N LEU A 174 -16.22 -1.54 2.88
CA LEU A 174 -15.86 -1.46 4.31
C LEU A 174 -14.88 -0.33 4.62
N ILE A 175 -13.99 0.02 3.67
CA ILE A 175 -12.99 1.06 3.87
C ILE A 175 -13.65 2.42 4.08
N ALA A 176 -14.57 2.77 3.18
CA ALA A 176 -15.34 3.99 3.32
C ALA A 176 -16.27 3.90 4.53
N TRP A 177 -16.92 2.76 4.76
CA TRP A 177 -17.83 2.58 5.89
C TRP A 177 -17.19 2.83 7.25
N SER A 178 -15.91 2.46 7.43
CA SER A 178 -15.16 2.64 8.68
C SER A 178 -14.34 3.94 8.70
N LEU A 179 -14.79 4.97 7.98
CA LEU A 179 -14.09 6.26 7.93
C LEU A 179 -13.89 6.85 9.32
N PHE A 180 -12.71 7.39 9.61
CA PHE A 180 -12.45 8.05 10.89
C PHE A 180 -13.24 9.37 11.01
N ASN A 181 -13.94 9.56 12.14
CA ASN A 181 -14.91 10.65 12.32
C ASN A 181 -14.54 11.69 13.38
N ASP A 182 -13.46 11.52 14.13
CA ASP A 182 -13.10 12.51 15.13
C ASP A 182 -12.63 13.82 14.47
N THR A 183 -12.77 14.90 15.23
CA THR A 183 -12.35 16.24 14.83
C THR A 183 -11.46 16.86 15.89
N PHE A 184 -10.25 17.21 15.48
CA PHE A 184 -9.27 17.86 16.35
C PHE A 184 -9.28 19.37 16.16
N THR A 185 -9.22 20.10 17.28
CA THR A 185 -9.02 21.55 17.38
C THR A 185 -7.92 21.80 18.38
N PHE A 186 -6.96 22.65 18.03
CA PHE A 186 -5.81 22.96 18.89
C PHE A 186 -5.86 24.41 19.33
N GLU A 187 -5.52 24.64 20.59
CA GLU A 187 -5.42 25.97 21.18
C GLU A 187 -4.07 26.12 21.87
N VAL A 188 -3.37 27.21 21.58
CA VAL A 188 -2.04 27.49 22.13
C VAL A 188 -2.08 28.85 22.82
N LYS A 189 -1.87 28.87 24.15
CA LYS A 189 -1.80 30.11 24.96
C LYS A 189 -3.01 31.06 24.77
N GLY A 190 -4.22 30.51 24.59
CA GLY A 190 -5.44 31.30 24.37
C GLY A 190 -5.72 31.67 22.90
N GLY A 191 -4.87 31.24 21.96
CA GLY A 191 -5.05 31.43 20.53
C GLY A 191 -5.45 30.12 19.83
N ASN A 192 -6.48 30.19 18.98
CA ASN A 192 -6.90 29.04 18.16
C ASN A 192 -5.89 28.78 17.03
N LEU A 193 -5.36 27.55 16.96
CA LEU A 193 -4.46 27.12 15.90
C LEU A 193 -5.28 26.50 14.76
N ASN A 194 -5.42 27.23 13.66
CA ASN A 194 -6.15 26.75 12.50
C ASN A 194 -5.35 25.65 11.76
N LEU A 195 -5.95 24.47 11.63
CA LEU A 195 -5.37 23.36 10.89
C LEU A 195 -5.74 23.43 9.42
N ASN A 196 -4.73 23.40 8.55
CA ASN A 196 -4.98 23.22 7.13
C ASN A 196 -5.32 21.75 6.83
N ARG A 197 -6.57 21.50 6.43
CA ARG A 197 -7.08 20.18 6.04
C ARG A 197 -7.16 19.98 4.53
N LYS A 198 -6.47 20.81 3.75
CA LYS A 198 -6.41 20.76 2.29
C LYS A 198 -5.02 20.35 1.81
N ASN A 199 -4.95 19.64 0.69
CA ASN A 199 -3.74 19.10 0.07
C ASN A 199 -2.95 18.11 0.94
N ILE A 200 -3.61 17.36 1.82
CA ILE A 200 -2.97 16.34 2.67
C ILE A 200 -2.82 14.99 1.95
N SER A 201 -3.68 14.71 0.97
CA SER A 201 -3.59 13.49 0.16
C SER A 201 -2.50 13.59 -0.91
N TRP A 202 -2.17 12.47 -1.57
CA TRP A 202 -1.27 12.50 -2.71
C TRP A 202 -1.91 13.21 -3.90
N LYS A 203 -1.11 13.96 -4.66
CA LYS A 203 -1.57 14.61 -5.90
C LYS A 203 -2.13 13.59 -6.91
N SER A 204 -1.55 12.41 -6.97
CA SER A 204 -2.01 11.30 -7.83
C SER A 204 -3.39 10.79 -7.43
N ASP A 205 -3.69 10.69 -6.13
CA ASP A 205 -5.00 10.25 -5.65
C ASP A 205 -6.08 11.26 -6.09
N ARG A 206 -5.84 12.55 -5.87
CA ARG A 206 -6.79 13.61 -6.28
C ARG A 206 -6.99 13.72 -7.78
N ALA A 207 -5.95 13.45 -8.57
CA ALA A 207 -5.98 13.64 -10.03
C ALA A 207 -6.49 12.41 -10.80
N HIS A 208 -6.26 11.19 -10.29
CA HIS A 208 -6.46 9.97 -11.08
C HIS A 208 -7.33 8.90 -10.40
N LYS A 209 -7.47 8.93 -9.06
CA LYS A 209 -8.14 7.87 -8.31
C LYS A 209 -9.56 8.24 -7.89
N PHE A 210 -9.81 9.52 -7.66
CA PHE A 210 -11.12 10.03 -7.29
C PHE A 210 -11.63 11.00 -8.37
N GLY A 211 -12.83 10.75 -8.86
CA GLY A 211 -13.45 11.56 -9.90
C GLY A 211 -13.90 12.93 -9.37
N ALA A 212 -13.73 13.96 -10.21
CA ALA A 212 -14.10 15.34 -9.86
C ALA A 212 -15.62 15.52 -9.68
N ASP A 213 -16.40 14.74 -10.42
CA ASP A 213 -17.87 14.75 -10.49
C ASP A 213 -18.53 13.63 -9.68
N VAL A 214 -17.80 13.02 -8.74
CA VAL A 214 -18.31 11.92 -7.89
C VAL A 214 -18.67 12.44 -6.50
N TYR A 215 -19.95 12.30 -6.15
CA TYR A 215 -20.50 12.74 -4.87
C TYR A 215 -20.98 11.55 -4.02
N PRO A 216 -20.91 11.66 -2.68
CA PRO A 216 -21.51 10.67 -1.79
C PRO A 216 -23.00 10.49 -2.07
N PHE A 217 -23.47 9.24 -2.12
CA PHE A 217 -24.88 8.90 -2.34
C PHE A 217 -25.25 7.69 -1.48
N ASN A 218 -26.37 7.79 -0.76
CA ASN A 218 -26.92 6.69 0.05
C ASN A 218 -25.93 6.13 1.11
N PHE A 219 -24.98 6.95 1.59
CA PHE A 219 -23.85 6.50 2.43
C PHE A 219 -24.23 6.17 3.88
N LYS A 220 -25.32 6.73 4.43
CA LYS A 220 -25.81 6.36 5.77
C LYS A 220 -27.28 6.76 6.00
N ASN A 221 -28.14 5.80 6.38
CA ASN A 221 -29.44 6.07 7.02
C ASN A 221 -29.81 4.91 7.98
N ASP A 222 -29.70 5.20 9.27
CA ASP A 222 -30.35 4.63 10.46
C ASP A 222 -30.09 3.21 11.00
N SER A 223 -29.83 2.15 10.21
CA SER A 223 -29.79 0.79 10.82
C SER A 223 -28.43 0.32 11.35
N LEU A 224 -27.34 0.68 10.67
CA LEU A 224 -25.97 0.34 11.07
C LEU A 224 -25.12 1.59 10.98
N ILE A 225 -24.61 2.03 12.13
CA ILE A 225 -23.74 3.20 12.23
C ILE A 225 -22.29 2.69 12.11
N GLY A 226 -21.69 2.90 10.94
CA GLY A 226 -20.24 2.81 10.73
C GLY A 226 -19.51 4.03 11.28
N GLY A 227 -18.36 4.36 10.69
CA GLY A 227 -17.56 5.54 11.00
C GLY A 227 -18.19 6.87 10.56
N GLY A 228 -17.39 7.75 9.97
CA GLY A 228 -17.78 9.12 9.61
C GLY A 228 -18.91 9.23 8.60
N THR A 229 -19.54 10.39 8.59
CA THR A 229 -20.49 10.79 7.54
C THR A 229 -19.76 11.59 6.48
N LEU A 230 -20.17 11.42 5.23
CA LEU A 230 -19.69 12.22 4.10
C LEU A 230 -20.75 13.25 3.74
N ASP A 231 -20.31 14.44 3.34
CA ASP A 231 -21.21 15.51 2.93
C ASP A 231 -21.64 15.31 1.47
N PRO A 232 -22.94 15.12 1.17
CA PRO A 232 -23.41 14.94 -0.21
C PRO A 232 -23.12 16.12 -1.13
N SER A 233 -22.85 17.31 -0.59
CA SER A 233 -22.54 18.52 -1.36
C SER A 233 -21.07 18.65 -1.78
N ILE A 234 -20.19 17.83 -1.17
CA ILE A 234 -18.75 17.86 -1.42
C ILE A 234 -18.35 16.66 -2.28
N PRO A 235 -17.60 16.85 -3.37
CA PRO A 235 -17.16 15.72 -4.18
C PRO A 235 -16.05 14.95 -3.47
N LEU A 236 -15.98 13.63 -3.70
CA LEU A 236 -15.09 12.73 -2.97
C LEU A 236 -13.62 13.13 -3.06
N TRP A 237 -13.15 13.59 -4.23
CA TRP A 237 -11.76 14.02 -4.43
C TRP A 237 -11.35 15.22 -3.55
N TRP A 238 -12.33 16.05 -3.16
CA TRP A 238 -12.15 17.20 -2.28
C TRP A 238 -12.25 16.80 -0.80
N GLU A 239 -12.94 15.71 -0.53
CA GLU A 239 -13.08 15.12 0.79
C GLU A 239 -11.85 14.26 1.11
N GLU A 240 -10.75 14.92 1.48
CA GLU A 240 -9.44 14.26 1.65
C GLU A 240 -9.43 13.15 2.70
N LYS A 241 -10.33 13.22 3.70
CA LYS A 241 -10.57 12.13 4.66
C LYS A 241 -11.02 10.84 3.98
N ALA A 242 -11.86 10.95 2.95
CA ALA A 242 -12.35 9.82 2.16
C ALA A 242 -11.34 9.37 1.08
N CYS A 243 -10.49 10.30 0.61
CA CYS A 243 -9.49 10.01 -0.40
C CYS A 243 -8.24 9.28 0.11
N SER A 244 -7.87 9.54 1.36
CA SER A 244 -6.65 9.00 1.95
C SER A 244 -6.84 7.53 2.34
N ASN A 245 -6.94 6.64 1.34
CA ASN A 245 -6.76 5.20 1.56
C ASN A 245 -5.32 4.89 2.03
N ASP A 246 -4.39 5.82 1.81
CA ASP A 246 -3.10 5.85 2.46
C ASP A 246 -3.22 6.73 3.71
N PHE A 247 -3.82 6.17 4.77
CA PHE A 247 -3.33 6.56 6.08
C PHE A 247 -1.85 6.16 6.06
N LYS A 248 -0.94 7.14 5.98
CA LYS A 248 0.45 6.93 6.38
C LYS A 248 0.45 6.68 7.90
N LEU A 249 -0.14 5.58 8.32
CA LEU A 249 0.28 4.81 9.45
C LEU A 249 1.61 4.22 8.98
N ALA A 250 2.70 4.90 9.30
CA ALA A 250 4.00 4.27 9.27
C ALA A 250 3.84 2.97 10.07
N TRP A 251 3.98 1.84 9.38
CA TRP A 251 3.88 0.52 9.96
C TRP A 251 4.92 0.39 11.08
N TRP A 252 4.50 0.67 12.30
CA TRP A 252 5.16 0.24 13.52
C TRP A 252 4.13 -0.57 14.30
N GLN A 253 3.81 -1.76 13.79
CA GLN A 253 3.33 -2.82 14.69
C GLN A 253 4.53 -3.17 15.58
N LYS A 254 4.48 -2.76 16.84
CA LYS A 254 5.38 -3.26 17.88
C LYS A 254 4.99 -4.68 18.26
#